data_AF-A0A967N5N7-F1
#
_entry.id   AF-A0A967N5N7-F1
#
_cell.length_a   1.000
_cell.length_b   1.000
_cell.length_c   1.000
_cell.angle_alpha   90.00
_cell.angle_beta   90.00
_cell.angle_gamma   90.00
#
_symmetry.space_group_name_H-M   'P 1'
#
loop_
_entity.id
_entity.type
_entity.pdbx_description
1 polymer ?
#
loop_
_entity_poly.entity_id
_entity_poly.type
_entity_poly.pdbx_seq_one_letter_code
_entity_poly.pdbx_strand_id
1 'polypeptide(L)'
;MLTELRIRDYAVIDVLSLELEPGLNVLTGETGAGKSIIVGALSLLLGERASSEVVRAGAGKATIEGVFDVSGLEDVRERMEEQGIDASEGLLILKREVAREGRNRAWVNGP
;
A
#
# COMPACT_ATOMS: atom_id res chain seq x y z
N MET A 1 -8.41 1.78 -9.65
CA MET A 1 -8.95 0.79 -8.70
C MET A 1 -7.79 0.05 -8.04
N LEU A 2 -7.79 -0.17 -6.73
CA LEU A 2 -6.80 -1.03 -6.06
C LEU A 2 -7.02 -2.49 -6.50
N THR A 3 -6.02 -3.10 -7.13
CA THR A 3 -6.06 -4.49 -7.63
C THR A 3 -5.26 -5.44 -6.75
N GLU A 4 -4.20 -4.94 -6.09
CA GLU A 4 -3.36 -5.74 -5.20
C GLU A 4 -2.89 -4.91 -4.01
N LEU A 5 -2.86 -5.53 -2.83
CA LEU A 5 -2.27 -4.98 -1.61
C LEU A 5 -1.30 -6.00 -1.00
N ARG A 6 -0.02 -5.61 -0.89
CA ARG A 6 1.03 -6.40 -0.25
C ARG A 6 1.47 -5.71 1.03
N ILE A 7 1.56 -6.49 2.11
CA ILE A 7 1.96 -6.02 3.43
C ILE A 7 3.07 -6.93 3.94
N ARG A 8 4.14 -6.33 4.45
CA ARG A 8 5.22 -7.04 5.15
C ARG A 8 5.60 -6.33 6.44
N ASP A 9 5.74 -7.11 7.51
CA ASP A 9 6.22 -6.68 8.83
C ASP A 9 5.46 -5.46 9.42
N TYR A 10 4.14 -5.43 9.23
CA TYR A 10 3.25 -4.36 9.70
C TYR A 10 2.33 -4.85 10.83
N ALA A 11 2.38 -4.20 11.99
CA ALA A 11 1.71 -4.62 13.22
C ALA A 11 2.01 -6.09 13.54
N VAL A 12 1.01 -6.98 13.47
CA VAL A 12 1.19 -8.44 13.68
C VAL A 12 1.40 -9.22 12.38
N ILE A 13 1.26 -8.58 11.22
CA ILE A 13 1.38 -9.22 9.90
C ILE A 13 2.85 -9.41 9.55
N ASP A 14 3.26 -10.67 9.35
CA ASP A 14 4.57 -11.02 8.77
C ASP A 14 4.56 -10.75 7.26
N VAL A 15 3.71 -11.47 6.52
CA VAL A 15 3.47 -11.28 5.09
C VAL A 15 1.99 -11.47 4.80
N LEU A 16 1.41 -10.57 4.00
CA LEU A 16 0.07 -10.70 3.45
C LEU A 16 0.07 -10.20 2.01
N SER A 17 -0.61 -10.93 1.13
CA SER A 17 -0.94 -10.50 -0.24
C SER A 17 -2.43 -10.65 -0.42
N LEU A 18 -3.09 -9.59 -0.89
CA LEU A 18 -4.51 -9.55 -1.15
C LEU A 18 -4.74 -9.06 -2.58
N GLU A 19 -5.38 -9.89 -3.39
CA GLU A 19 -5.91 -9.52 -4.70
C GLU A 19 -7.34 -9.02 -4.52
N LEU A 20 -7.71 -7.93 -5.20
CA LEU A 20 -9.03 -7.33 -5.13
C LEU A 20 -9.69 -7.30 -6.50
N GLU A 21 -10.99 -7.56 -6.53
CA GLU A 21 -11.80 -7.57 -7.75
C GLU A 21 -12.58 -6.27 -7.93
N PRO A 22 -13.01 -5.93 -9.15
CA PRO A 22 -13.84 -4.76 -9.40
C PRO A 22 -15.14 -4.73 -8.60
N GLY A 23 -15.54 -3.55 -8.17
CA GLY A 23 -16.77 -3.33 -7.40
C GLY A 23 -16.56 -3.41 -5.89
N LEU A 24 -17.29 -4.30 -5.22
CA LEU A 24 -17.33 -4.38 -3.76
C LEU A 24 -16.56 -5.61 -3.25
N ASN A 25 -15.47 -5.35 -2.53
CA ASN A 25 -14.73 -6.38 -1.79
C ASN A 25 -15.17 -6.35 -0.31
N VAL A 26 -15.58 -7.49 0.24
CA VAL A 26 -16.07 -7.60 1.62
C VAL A 26 -15.06 -8.37 2.46
N LEU A 27 -14.40 -7.69 3.41
CA LEU A 27 -13.53 -8.33 4.40
C LEU A 27 -14.34 -8.74 5.63
N THR A 28 -14.47 -10.03 5.87
CA THR A 28 -15.18 -10.60 7.03
C THR A 28 -14.21 -11.26 8.02
N GLY A 29 -14.72 -11.63 9.19
CA GLY A 29 -13.97 -12.30 10.26
C GLY A 29 -14.38 -11.83 11.64
N GLU A 30 -13.90 -12.50 12.68
CA GLU A 30 -14.20 -12.15 14.07
C GLU A 30 -13.47 -10.87 14.55
N THR A 31 -13.77 -10.44 15.77
CA THR A 31 -13.00 -9.39 16.46
C THR A 31 -11.57 -9.88 16.65
N GLY A 32 -10.58 -9.06 16.28
CA GLY A 32 -9.17 -9.44 16.36
C GLY A 32 -8.64 -10.20 15.14
N ALA A 33 -9.46 -10.53 14.14
CA ALA A 33 -9.03 -11.20 12.91
C ALA A 33 -8.12 -10.36 11.97
N GLY A 34 -7.70 -9.15 12.39
CA GLY A 34 -6.76 -8.32 11.62
C GLY A 34 -7.38 -7.40 10.56
N LYS A 35 -8.71 -7.36 10.40
CA LYS A 35 -9.38 -6.47 9.42
C LYS A 35 -8.96 -5.01 9.53
N SER A 36 -8.98 -4.43 10.74
CA SER A 36 -8.57 -3.03 10.95
C SER A 36 -7.09 -2.78 10.68
N ILE A 37 -6.24 -3.83 10.78
CA ILE A 37 -4.82 -3.74 10.46
C ILE A 37 -4.63 -3.59 8.95
N ILE A 38 -5.40 -4.34 8.15
CA ILE A 38 -5.39 -4.21 6.68
C ILE A 38 -5.83 -2.80 6.26
N VAL A 39 -6.93 -2.30 6.86
CA VAL A 39 -7.41 -0.94 6.61
C VAL A 39 -6.36 0.11 7.01
N GLY A 40 -5.71 -0.05 8.17
CA GLY A 40 -4.64 0.85 8.61
C GLY A 40 -3.42 0.84 7.68
N ALA A 41 -3.04 -0.33 7.15
CA ALA A 41 -1.97 -0.44 6.16
C ALA A 41 -2.31 0.34 4.88
N LEU A 42 -3.55 0.24 4.40
CA LEU A 42 -4.03 1.00 3.26
C LEU A 42 -4.03 2.52 3.54
N SER A 43 -4.48 2.96 4.72
CA SER A 43 -4.43 4.38 5.10
C SER A 43 -2.99 4.92 5.13
N LEU A 44 -2.06 4.14 5.67
CA LEU A 44 -0.63 4.47 5.67
C LEU A 44 -0.05 4.59 4.27
N LEU A 45 -0.45 3.70 3.35
CA LEU A 45 -0.07 3.76 1.94
C LEU A 45 -0.59 5.04 1.27
N LEU A 46 -1.82 5.44 1.60
CA LEU A 46 -2.48 6.64 1.07
C LEU A 46 -2.03 7.95 1.72
N GLY A 47 -0.98 7.92 2.55
CA GLY A 47 -0.31 9.12 3.06
C GLY A 47 -0.61 9.45 4.51
N GLU A 48 -1.27 8.57 5.27
CA GLU A 48 -1.38 8.75 6.72
C GLU A 48 0.01 8.85 7.38
N ARG A 49 0.06 9.59 8.50
CA ARG A 49 1.30 9.78 9.25
C ARG A 49 1.82 8.44 9.75
N ALA A 50 3.04 8.12 9.36
CA ALA A 50 3.70 6.92 9.85
C ALA A 50 4.17 7.07 11.30
N SER A 51 3.99 6.00 12.07
CA SER A 51 4.64 5.79 13.37
C SER A 51 5.55 4.56 13.26
N SER A 52 6.74 4.59 13.87
CA SER A 52 7.61 3.41 13.92
C SER A 52 7.02 2.26 14.75
N GLU A 53 5.99 2.54 15.56
CA GLU A 53 5.24 1.55 16.33
C GLU A 53 4.47 0.56 15.45
N VAL A 54 4.20 0.94 14.18
CA VAL A 54 3.55 0.03 13.23
C VAL A 54 4.47 -1.05 12.71
N VAL A 55 5.78 -0.97 12.98
CA VAL A 55 6.73 -2.02 12.57
C VAL A 55 6.58 -3.22 13.50
N ARG A 56 6.39 -4.40 12.91
CA ARG A 56 6.24 -5.67 13.64
C ARG A 56 7.41 -5.91 14.59
N ALA A 57 7.11 -6.42 15.79
CA ALA A 57 8.13 -6.76 16.77
C ALA A 57 9.18 -7.71 16.18
N GLY A 58 10.47 -7.42 16.39
CA GLY A 58 11.57 -8.19 15.82
C GLY A 58 11.96 -7.81 14.38
N ALA A 59 11.13 -7.03 13.66
CA ALA A 59 11.46 -6.52 12.34
C ALA A 59 12.14 -5.14 12.39
N GLY A 60 13.01 -4.88 11.40
CA GLY A 60 13.68 -3.59 11.23
C GLY A 60 12.86 -2.55 10.46
N LYS A 61 11.91 -2.99 9.65
CA LYS A 61 11.04 -2.12 8.82
C LYS A 61 9.74 -2.81 8.44
N ALA A 62 8.70 -2.01 8.18
CA ALA A 62 7.46 -2.43 7.56
C ALA A 62 7.41 -1.95 6.09
N THR A 63 6.75 -2.70 5.21
CA THR A 63 6.51 -2.30 3.82
C THR A 63 5.06 -2.55 3.45
N ILE A 64 4.42 -1.54 2.84
CA ILE A 64 3.09 -1.64 2.25
C ILE A 64 3.22 -1.24 0.78
N GLU A 65 2.68 -2.05 -0.12
CA GLU A 65 2.67 -1.81 -1.56
C GLU A 65 1.25 -2.03 -2.08
N GLY A 66 0.76 -1.10 -2.89
CA GLY A 66 -0.54 -1.21 -3.53
C GLY A 66 -0.43 -0.96 -5.03
N VAL A 67 -1.07 -1.82 -5.82
CA VAL A 67 -1.16 -1.68 -7.27
C VAL A 67 -2.55 -1.16 -7.61
N PHE A 68 -2.59 -0.07 -8.37
CA PHE A 68 -3.82 0.57 -8.78
C PHE A 68 -3.92 0.55 -10.31
N ASP A 69 -5.02 0.01 -10.83
CA ASP A 69 -5.42 0.21 -12.22
C ASP A 69 -5.92 1.64 -12.41
N VAL A 70 -5.20 2.41 -13.21
CA VAL A 70 -5.50 3.81 -13.57
C VAL A 70 -5.73 3.96 -15.08
N SER A 71 -5.93 2.85 -15.81
CA SER A 71 -6.12 2.84 -17.26
C SER A 71 -7.29 3.71 -17.73
N GLY A 72 -8.34 3.82 -16.92
CA GLY A 72 -9.51 4.67 -17.15
C GLY A 72 -9.43 6.09 -16.56
N LEU A 73 -8.29 6.51 -16.02
CA LEU A 73 -8.10 7.80 -15.34
C LEU A 73 -7.08 8.67 -16.09
N GLU A 74 -7.55 9.35 -17.14
CA GLU A 74 -6.68 10.14 -18.03
C GLU A 74 -5.88 11.21 -17.28
N ASP A 75 -6.54 11.94 -16.39
CA ASP A 75 -5.95 13.00 -15.57
C ASP A 75 -4.81 12.49 -14.67
N VAL A 76 -4.93 11.27 -14.16
CA VAL A 76 -3.88 10.63 -13.36
C VAL A 76 -2.71 10.23 -14.25
N ARG A 77 -2.97 9.67 -15.44
CA ARG A 77 -1.92 9.24 -16.36
C ARG A 77 -1.13 10.42 -16.93
N GLU A 78 -1.82 11.49 -17.35
CA GLU A 78 -1.18 12.74 -17.78
C GLU A 78 -0.24 13.27 -16.68
N ARG A 79 -0.70 13.31 -15.42
CA ARG A 79 0.10 13.78 -14.29
C ARG A 79 1.30 12.88 -13.99
N MET A 80 1.19 11.57 -14.23
CA MET A 80 2.33 10.65 -14.14
C MET A 80 3.37 11.00 -15.21
N GLU A 81 2.95 11.16 -16.46
CA GLU A 81 3.84 11.50 -17.58
C GLU A 81 4.54 12.85 -17.39
N GLU A 82 3.81 13.87 -16.90
CA GLU A 82 4.38 15.18 -16.52
C GLU A 82 5.50 15.07 -15.48
N GLN A 83 5.44 14.05 -14.63
CA GLN A 83 6.44 13.76 -13.61
C GLN A 83 7.53 12.78 -14.08
N GLY A 84 7.50 12.38 -15.36
CA GLY A 84 8.43 11.41 -15.94
C GLY A 84 8.17 9.97 -15.49
N ILE A 85 6.97 9.68 -15.00
CA ILE A 85 6.55 8.34 -14.58
C ILE A 85 5.83 7.69 -15.75
N ASP A 86 6.29 6.50 -16.15
CA ASP A 86 5.65 5.74 -17.22
C ASP A 86 4.25 5.30 -16.82
N ALA A 87 3.27 5.68 -17.64
CA ALA A 87 1.85 5.39 -17.49
C ALA A 87 1.31 4.47 -18.62
N SER A 88 2.18 3.96 -19.50
CA SER A 88 1.79 3.19 -20.68
C SER A 88 1.04 1.90 -20.34
N GLU A 89 1.38 1.26 -19.22
CA GLU A 89 0.69 0.05 -18.73
C GLU A 89 -0.63 0.36 -17.99
N GLY A 90 -0.95 1.64 -17.75
CA GLY A 90 -2.15 2.02 -17.00
C GLY A 90 -2.13 1.58 -15.53
N LEU A 91 -0.94 1.30 -14.97
CA LEU A 91 -0.76 0.87 -13.60
C LEU A 91 0.00 1.92 -12.79
N LEU A 92 -0.52 2.19 -11.59
CA LEU A 92 0.11 3.01 -10.56
C LEU A 92 0.45 2.14 -9.37
N ILE A 93 1.74 2.00 -9.08
CA ILE A 93 2.29 1.25 -7.94
C ILE A 93 2.72 2.26 -6.90
N LEU A 94 2.06 2.24 -5.75
CA LEU A 94 2.45 3.00 -4.58
C LEU A 94 3.16 2.07 -3.61
N LYS A 95 4.25 2.55 -3.01
CA LYS A 95 4.96 1.82 -1.96
C LYS A 95 5.32 2.73 -0.81
N ARG A 96 5.17 2.23 0.41
CA ARG A 96 5.52 2.91 1.66
C ARG A 96 6.40 2.00 2.50
N GLU A 97 7.52 2.52 2.97
CA GLU A 97 8.42 1.84 3.90
C GLU A 97 8.55 2.67 5.19
N VAL A 98 8.44 2.00 6.33
CA VAL A 98 8.61 2.59 7.65
C VAL A 98 9.68 1.81 8.38
N ALA A 99 10.83 2.43 8.63
CA ALA A 99 11.88 1.84 9.45
C ALA A 99 11.58 2.03 10.94
N ARG A 100 12.00 1.07 11.77
CA ARG A 100 11.86 1.14 13.23
C ARG A 100 12.60 2.36 13.82
N GLU A 101 13.68 2.79 13.17
CA GLU A 101 14.46 3.98 13.51
C GLU A 101 13.76 5.30 13.14
N GLY A 102 12.54 5.26 12.59
CA GLY A 102 11.71 6.43 12.31
C GLY A 102 11.88 6.98 10.88
N ARG A 103 12.81 6.46 10.08
CA ARG A 103 12.92 6.82 8.66
C ARG A 103 11.71 6.29 7.90
N ASN A 104 11.10 7.15 7.10
CA ASN A 104 10.02 6.80 6.21
C ASN A 104 10.42 7.11 4.75
N ARG A 105 10.04 6.22 3.83
CA ARG A 105 10.18 6.44 2.38
C ARG A 105 8.89 6.06 1.67
N ALA A 106 8.59 6.77 0.59
CA ALA A 106 7.51 6.43 -0.32
C ALA A 106 7.99 6.53 -1.77
N TRP A 107 7.37 5.73 -2.62
CA TRP A 107 7.71 5.62 -4.03
C TRP A 107 6.46 5.46 -4.89
N VAL A 108 6.62 5.84 -6.15
CA VAL A 108 5.62 5.72 -7.21
C VAL A 108 6.33 5.08 -8.41
N ASN A 109 5.81 3.95 -8.92
CA ASN A 109 6.33 3.20 -10.08
C ASN A 109 7.87 3.05 -10.10
N GLY A 110 8.48 2.67 -8.96
CA GLY A 110 9.93 2.54 -8.81
C GLY A 110 10.38 2.13 -7.40
N PRO A 111 11.67 1.78 -7.21
CA PRO A 111 12.19 1.24 -5.96
C PRO A 111 12.37 2.26 -4.85
#